data_AF-A0A453BRR3-F1
#
_entry.id   AF-A0A453BRR3-F1
#
_cell.length_a   1.000
_cell.length_b   1.000
_cell.length_c   1.000
_cell.angle_alpha   90.00
_cell.angle_beta   90.00
_cell.angle_gamma   90.00
#
_symmetry.space_group_name_H-M   'P 1'
#
loop_
_entity.id
_entity.type
_entity.pdbx_description
1 polymer ?
#
loop_
_entity_poly.entity_id
_entity_poly.type
_entity_poly.pdbx_seq_one_letter_code
_entity_poly.pdbx_strand_id
1 'polypeptide(L)'
;SPEDMLKSVFHVNYLYWLEKYMGFKPFNVASECRPGGRLEASLDYVQREFRHVKHDGSNCGWVMDGLIARPLPVRIHVGDVP
;
A
#
# COMPACT_ATOMS: atom_id res chain seq x y z
N SER A 1 -13.36 -4.49 4.55
CA SER A 1 -12.65 -5.79 4.64
C SER A 1 -11.23 -5.58 5.15
N PRO A 2 -10.48 -6.61 5.58
CA PRO A 2 -9.07 -6.46 5.94
C PRO A 2 -8.21 -5.85 4.81
N GLU A 3 -8.57 -6.15 3.56
CA GLU A 3 -7.97 -5.54 2.38
C GLU A 3 -8.22 -4.02 2.30
N ASP A 4 -9.45 -3.57 2.59
CA ASP A 4 -9.77 -2.13 2.61
C ASP A 4 -9.04 -1.39 3.73
N MET A 5 -8.84 -2.04 4.88
CA MET A 5 -8.04 -1.49 5.98
C MET A 5 -6.58 -1.31 5.55
N LEU A 6 -5.99 -2.32 4.89
CA LEU A 6 -4.61 -2.23 4.42
C LEU A 6 -4.44 -1.16 3.34
N LYS A 7 -5.39 -1.05 2.40
CA LYS A 7 -5.42 0.08 1.44
C LYS A 7 -5.50 1.43 2.15
N SER A 8 -6.30 1.54 3.21
CA SER A 8 -6.42 2.77 4.01
C SER A 8 -5.09 3.14 4.69
N VAL A 9 -4.33 2.16 5.19
CA VAL A 9 -2.99 2.39 5.76
C VAL A 9 -2.00 2.88 4.70
N PHE A 10 -1.98 2.26 3.52
CA PHE A 10 -1.18 2.74 2.38
C PHE A 10 -1.54 4.19 2.00
N HIS A 11 -2.84 4.51 2.03
CA HIS A 11 -3.36 5.84 1.72
C HIS A 11 -2.87 6.90 2.71
N VAL A 12 -2.96 6.63 4.03
CA VAL A 12 -2.47 7.55 5.06
C VAL A 12 -0.95 7.74 4.95
N ASN A 13 -0.19 6.66 4.76
CA ASN A 13 1.27 6.73 4.63
C ASN A 13 1.71 7.54 3.40
N TYR A 14 1.03 7.36 2.26
CA TYR A 14 1.36 8.09 1.05
C TYR A 14 0.99 9.57 1.14
N LEU A 15 -0.16 9.91 1.73
CA LEU A 15 -0.54 11.29 2.00
C LEU A 15 0.48 11.98 2.92
N TYR A 16 0.93 11.29 3.98
CA TYR A 16 2.00 11.79 4.85
C TYR A 16 3.29 12.04 4.08
N TRP A 17 3.69 11.12 3.20
CA TRP A 17 4.89 11.26 2.39
C TRP A 17 4.80 12.45 1.42
N LEU A 18 3.66 12.61 0.73
CA LEU A 18 3.39 13.74 -0.16
C LEU A 18 3.48 15.08 0.57
N GLU A 19 2.92 15.14 1.78
CA GLU A 19 2.95 16.34 2.60
C GLU A 19 4.37 16.66 3.08
N LYS A 20 5.07 15.67 3.61
CA LYS A 20 6.38 15.85 4.24
C LYS A 20 7.50 16.09 3.25
N TYR A 21 7.47 15.45 2.08
CA TYR A 21 8.60 15.43 1.14
C TYR A 21 8.31 16.15 -0.18
N MET A 22 7.05 16.27 -0.58
CA MET A 22 6.68 16.86 -1.88
C MET A 22 5.97 18.21 -1.75
N GLY A 23 5.72 18.69 -0.53
CA GLY A 23 5.08 19.99 -0.28
C GLY A 23 3.58 20.03 -0.60
N PHE A 24 2.94 18.89 -0.82
CA PHE A 24 1.49 18.79 -1.03
C PHE A 24 0.75 18.91 0.30
N LYS A 25 0.55 20.15 0.72
CA LYS A 25 -0.20 20.47 1.93
C LYS A 25 -1.71 20.33 1.70
N PRO A 26 -2.46 19.80 2.68
CA PRO A 26 -3.91 19.80 2.62
C PRO A 26 -4.43 21.24 2.60
N PHE A 27 -5.35 21.55 1.68
CA PHE A 27 -5.99 22.86 1.61
C PHE A 27 -7.44 22.82 2.12
N ASN A 28 -8.33 22.11 1.42
CA ASN A 28 -9.68 21.80 1.88
C ASN A 28 -10.21 20.54 1.21
N VAL A 29 -11.18 19.87 1.87
CA VAL A 29 -11.72 18.58 1.40
C VAL A 29 -12.20 18.62 -0.05
N ALA A 30 -12.90 19.69 -0.47
CA ALA A 30 -13.39 19.79 -1.85
C ALA A 30 -12.25 19.85 -2.88
N SER A 31 -11.18 20.60 -2.59
CA SER A 31 -9.99 20.69 -3.44
C SER A 31 -9.13 19.43 -3.44
N GLU A 32 -9.19 18.64 -2.37
CA GLU A 32 -8.44 17.38 -2.24
C GLU A 32 -9.14 16.25 -3.02
N CYS A 33 -10.47 16.27 -3.08
CA CYS A 33 -11.31 15.25 -3.75
C CYS A 33 -11.58 15.51 -5.24
N ARG A 34 -11.24 16.70 -5.77
CA ARG A 34 -11.45 17.01 -7.20
C ARG A 34 -10.46 16.23 -8.09
N PRO A 35 -10.70 16.16 -9.40
CA PRO A 35 -9.72 15.67 -10.37
C PRO A 35 -8.34 16.34 -10.22
N GLY A 36 -7.29 15.56 -10.04
CA GLY A 36 -5.93 16.00 -9.76
C GLY A 36 -5.69 16.46 -8.32
N GLY A 37 -6.68 16.31 -7.43
CA GLY A 37 -6.57 16.57 -6.01
C GLY A 37 -5.75 15.50 -5.29
N ARG A 38 -5.22 15.84 -4.11
CA ARG A 38 -4.30 14.98 -3.36
C ARG A 38 -4.94 13.65 -2.92
N LEU A 39 -6.23 13.64 -2.57
CA LEU A 39 -6.93 12.42 -2.16
C LEU A 39 -7.16 11.50 -3.36
N GLU A 40 -7.55 12.04 -4.51
CA GLU A 40 -7.70 11.24 -5.74
C GLU A 40 -6.34 10.68 -6.20
N ALA A 41 -5.31 11.52 -6.28
CA ALA A 41 -3.97 11.08 -6.66
C ALA A 41 -3.40 10.02 -5.70
N SER A 42 -3.70 10.13 -4.40
CA SER A 42 -3.33 9.12 -3.42
C SER A 42 -4.11 7.82 -3.60
N LEU A 43 -5.38 7.88 -3.97
CA LEU A 43 -6.20 6.69 -4.19
C LEU A 43 -5.67 5.88 -5.37
N ASP A 44 -5.38 6.55 -6.49
CA ASP A 44 -4.83 5.92 -7.70
C ASP A 44 -3.47 5.26 -7.44
N TYR A 45 -2.59 5.96 -6.73
CA TYR A 45 -1.29 5.43 -6.32
C TYR A 45 -1.46 4.17 -5.47
N VAL A 46 -2.28 4.23 -4.42
CA VAL A 46 -2.50 3.10 -3.51
C VAL A 46 -3.07 1.90 -4.24
N GLN A 47 -4.06 2.09 -5.11
CA GLN A 47 -4.65 0.98 -5.87
C GLN A 47 -3.65 0.31 -6.81
N ARG A 48 -2.73 1.08 -7.40
CA ARG A 48 -1.68 0.54 -8.27
C ARG A 48 -0.64 -0.22 -7.45
N GLU A 49 -0.04 0.41 -6.44
CA GLU A 49 1.03 -0.21 -5.65
C GLU A 49 0.52 -1.39 -4.83
N PHE A 50 -0.69 -1.31 -4.28
CA PHE A 50 -1.30 -2.44 -3.57
C PHE A 50 -1.45 -3.67 -4.47
N ARG A 51 -1.84 -3.48 -5.74
CA ARG A 51 -1.93 -4.58 -6.71
C ARG A 51 -0.55 -5.19 -7.00
N HIS A 52 0.47 -4.35 -7.18
CA HIS A 52 1.84 -4.83 -7.41
C HIS A 52 2.36 -5.63 -6.22
N VAL A 53 2.29 -5.08 -5.01
CA VAL A 53 2.76 -5.76 -3.79
C VAL A 53 1.99 -7.07 -3.55
N LYS A 54 0.67 -7.10 -3.84
CA LYS A 54 -0.14 -8.33 -3.74
C LYS A 54 0.29 -9.39 -4.74
N HIS A 55 0.55 -8.98 -5.98
CA HIS A 55 1.02 -9.88 -7.03
C HIS A 55 2.41 -10.44 -6.71
N ASP A 56 3.38 -9.56 -6.42
CA ASP A 56 4.76 -9.96 -6.13
C ASP A 56 4.85 -10.80 -4.85
N GLY A 57 4.09 -10.42 -3.82
CA GLY A 57 3.94 -11.20 -2.60
C GLY A 57 3.45 -12.61 -2.90
N SER A 58 2.37 -12.75 -3.68
CA SER A 58 1.85 -14.08 -4.04
C SER A 58 2.84 -14.93 -4.82
N ASN A 59 3.60 -14.32 -5.75
CA ASN A 59 4.64 -15.01 -6.52
C ASN A 59 5.77 -15.53 -5.63
N CYS A 60 6.08 -14.78 -4.56
CA CYS A 60 7.09 -15.14 -3.56
C CYS A 60 6.53 -16.00 -2.42
N GLY A 61 5.28 -16.43 -2.49
CA GLY A 61 4.64 -17.28 -1.48
C GLY A 61 4.20 -16.55 -0.21
N TRP A 62 3.96 -15.25 -0.28
CA TRP A 62 3.34 -14.47 0.79
C TRP A 62 1.84 -14.34 0.55
N VAL A 63 1.05 -14.53 1.61
CA VAL A 63 -0.39 -14.27 1.59
C VAL A 63 -0.66 -13.00 2.40
N MET A 64 -1.21 -12.00 1.72
CA MET A 64 -1.74 -10.80 2.37
C MET A 64 -3.22 -10.98 2.69
N ASP A 65 -3.50 -11.75 3.74
CA ASP A 65 -4.85 -11.99 4.29
C ASP A 65 -5.05 -11.17 5.58
N GLY A 66 -4.86 -9.85 5.49
CA GLY A 66 -5.02 -8.90 6.59
C GLY A 66 -3.85 -7.94 6.76
N LEU A 67 -3.78 -7.27 7.93
CA LEU A 67 -2.74 -6.27 8.26
C LEU A 67 -1.32 -6.85 8.36
N ILE A 68 -1.18 -8.18 8.32
CA ILE A 68 0.10 -8.88 8.49
C ILE A 68 0.26 -9.80 7.29
N ALA A 69 1.24 -9.52 6.43
CA ALA A 69 1.68 -10.47 5.42
C ALA A 69 2.25 -11.70 6.12
N ARG A 70 1.72 -12.88 5.81
CA ARG A 70 2.21 -14.15 6.37
C ARG A 70 2.93 -14.95 5.28
N PRO A 71 4.09 -15.54 5.56
CA PRO A 71 4.65 -16.53 4.66
C PRO A 71 3.65 -17.70 4.55
N LEU A 72 3.52 -18.28 3.36
CA LEU A 72 2.81 -19.54 3.21
C LEU A 72 3.46 -20.61 4.09
N PRO A 73 2.71 -21.61 4.57
CA PRO A 73 3.22 -22.68 5.44
C PRO A 73 4.42 -23.46 4.88
N VAL A 74 4.79 -23.26 3.62
CA VAL A 74 5.73 -24.08 2.85
C VAL A 74 6.97 -23.35 2.32
N ARG A 75 7.28 -22.09 2.69
CA ARG A 75 8.56 -21.48 2.25
C ARG A 75 9.20 -20.54 3.26
N ILE A 76 10.12 -21.09 4.07
CA ILE A 76 11.55 -20.72 4.12
C ILE A 76 12.33 -22.01 4.48
N HIS A 77 13.09 -22.59 3.54
CA HIS A 77 14.30 -23.32 3.89
C HIS A 77 15.44 -22.32 3.70
N VAL A 78 16.08 -21.93 4.81
CA VAL A 78 17.44 -21.37 4.73
C VAL A 78 18.26 -22.50 4.15
N GLY A 79 18.73 -22.32 2.91
CA GLY A 79 19.53 -23.34 2.24
C GLY A 79 20.71 -23.73 3.12
N ASP A 80 20.95 -25.04 3.24
CA ASP A 80 22.11 -25.59 3.91
C ASP A 80 23.36 -24.89 3.36
N VAL A 81 23.99 -24.08 4.22
CA VAL A 81 25.32 -23.54 3.96
C VAL A 81 26.30 -24.70 4.18
N PRO A 82 27.29 -24.94 3.30
CA PRO A 82 28.09 -26.17 3.28
C PRO A 82 28.82 -26.50 4.59
#